data_AF-A0A143XCW9-F1
#
_entry.id   AF-A0A143XCW9-F1
#
_cell.length_a   1.000
_cell.length_b   1.000
_cell.length_c   1.000
_cell.angle_alpha   90.00
_cell.angle_beta   90.00
_cell.angle_gamma   90.00
#
_symmetry.space_group_name_H-M   'P 1'
#
loop_
_entity.id
_entity.type
_entity.pdbx_description
1 polymer ?
#
loop_
_entity_poly.entity_id
_entity_poly.type
_entity_poly.pdbx_seq_one_letter_code
_entity_poly.pdbx_strand_id
1 'polypeptide(L)' 'MNENCFPHLTDEGQEVAEKIYERHCFFRELLIAMGVAPKTAEVEACRMEHVISEESFERLKKTEFIDNL' A
#
# COMPACT_ATOMS: atom_id res chain seq x y z
N MET A 1 35.02 15.46 -1.23
CA MET A 1 33.88 14.85 -0.52
C MET A 1 32.65 15.41 -1.18
N ASN A 2 31.96 14.61 -1.99
CA ASN A 2 30.69 15.06 -2.56
C ASN A 2 29.61 14.67 -1.55
N GLU A 3 29.04 15.72 -0.99
CA GLU A 3 27.92 15.73 -0.07
C GLU A 3 26.79 14.85 -0.62
N ASN A 4 26.14 14.08 0.24
CA ASN A 4 25.14 13.08 -0.14
C ASN A 4 23.98 13.73 -0.92
N CYS A 5 24.03 13.67 -2.24
CA CYS A 5 22.93 14.02 -3.13
C CYS A 5 21.90 12.89 -3.06
N PHE A 6 21.05 12.92 -2.04
CA PHE A 6 19.90 12.01 -1.98
C PHE A 6 18.89 12.47 -3.05
N PRO A 7 18.47 11.57 -3.95
CA PRO A 7 17.41 11.92 -4.89
C PRO A 7 16.13 12.18 -4.10
N HIS A 8 15.59 13.40 -4.24
CA HIS A 8 14.27 13.75 -3.75
C HIS A 8 13.23 13.50 -4.84
N LEU A 9 12.04 13.07 -4.45
CA LEU A 9 10.91 13.02 -5.37
C LEU A 9 10.48 14.45 -5.74
N THR A 10 10.07 14.63 -6.98
CA THR A 10 9.30 15.81 -7.38
C THR A 10 7.93 15.75 -6.72
N ASP A 11 7.18 16.86 -6.73
CA ASP A 11 5.81 16.88 -6.20
C ASP A 11 4.92 15.81 -6.87
N GLU A 12 5.04 15.65 -8.19
CA GLU A 12 4.37 14.57 -8.95
C GLU A 12 4.83 13.17 -8.50
N GLY A 13 6.14 12.99 -8.28
CA GLY A 13 6.70 11.73 -7.80
C GLY A 13 6.22 11.40 -6.38
N GLN A 14 6.08 12.40 -5.53
CA GLN A 14 5.57 12.28 -4.16
C GLN A 14 4.10 11.84 -4.17
N GLU A 15 3.26 12.45 -5.01
CA GLU A 15 1.85 12.07 -5.15
C GLU A 15 1.68 10.60 -5.57
N VAL A 16 2.50 10.13 -6.53
CA VAL A 16 2.47 8.73 -6.95
C VAL A 16 2.95 7.80 -5.83
N ALA A 17 4.02 8.16 -5.12
CA ALA A 17 4.54 7.37 -4.02
C ALA A 17 3.54 7.24 -2.87
N GLU A 18 2.84 8.31 -2.53
CA GLU A 18 1.81 8.32 -1.49
C GLU A 18 0.64 7.39 -1.83
N LYS A 19 0.16 7.40 -3.09
CA LYS A 19 -0.91 6.49 -3.55
C LYS A 19 -0.50 5.02 -3.46
N ILE A 20 0.73 4.70 -3.85
CA ILE A 20 1.25 3.33 -3.76
C ILE A 20 1.33 2.91 -2.28
N TYR A 21 1.91 3.77 -1.44
CA TYR A 21 2.06 3.50 -0.01
C TYR A 21 0.72 3.33 0.73
N GLU A 22 -0.30 4.10 0.35
CA GLU A 22 -1.67 3.92 0.85
C GLU A 22 -2.19 2.51 0.54
N ARG A 23 -2.02 2.06 -0.71
CA ARG A 23 -2.45 0.74 -1.17
C ARG A 23 -1.70 -0.37 -0.42
N HIS A 24 -0.39 -0.22 -0.19
CA HIS A 24 0.38 -1.13 0.66
C HIS A 24 -0.25 -1.29 2.05
N CYS A 25 -0.48 -0.16 2.72
CA CYS A 25 -0.96 -0.15 4.10
C CYS A 25 -2.34 -0.80 4.19
N PHE A 26 -3.23 -0.47 3.25
CA PHE A 26 -4.55 -1.06 3.17
C PHE A 26 -4.50 -2.60 3.05
N PHE A 27 -3.75 -3.12 2.08
CA PHE A 27 -3.68 -4.58 1.89
C PHE A 27 -2.98 -5.29 3.04
N ARG A 28 -1.91 -4.70 3.60
CA ARG A 28 -1.21 -5.24 4.76
C ARG A 28 -2.16 -5.37 5.95
N GLU A 29 -2.88 -4.31 6.27
CA GLU A 29 -3.81 -4.27 7.41
C GLU A 29 -4.99 -5.22 7.20
N LEU A 30 -5.53 -5.25 5.98
CA LEU A 30 -6.59 -6.19 5.61
C LEU A 30 -6.14 -7.66 5.79
N LEU A 31 -4.96 -8.02 5.29
CA LEU A 31 -4.42 -9.37 5.41
C LEU A 31 -4.17 -9.75 6.88
N ILE A 32 -3.62 -8.83 7.68
CA ILE A 32 -3.43 -9.04 9.12
C ILE A 32 -4.77 -9.24 9.83
N ALA A 33 -5.78 -8.44 9.52
CA ALA A 33 -7.12 -8.57 10.08
C ALA A 33 -7.77 -9.92 9.73
N MET A 34 -7.46 -10.48 8.56
CA MET A 34 -7.87 -11.83 8.14
C MET A 34 -7.02 -12.96 8.75
N GLY A 35 -6.06 -12.65 9.62
CA GLY A 35 -5.24 -13.64 10.34
C GLY A 35 -3.96 -14.05 9.61
N VAL A 36 -3.57 -13.36 8.54
CA VAL A 36 -2.29 -13.59 7.87
C VAL A 36 -1.15 -13.08 8.75
N ALA A 37 -0.07 -13.87 8.87
CA ALA A 37 1.10 -13.47 9.64
C ALA A 37 1.69 -12.14 9.10
N PRO A 38 2.09 -11.19 9.96
CA PRO A 38 2.53 -9.86 9.52
C PRO A 38 3.62 -9.88 8.44
N LYS A 39 4.58 -10.80 8.54
CA LYS A 39 5.66 -10.95 7.55
C LYS A 39 5.14 -11.37 6.17
N THR A 40 4.14 -12.24 6.14
CA THR A 40 3.50 -12.67 4.89
C THR A 40 2.64 -11.55 4.32
N ALA A 41 1.85 -10.89 5.17
CA ALA A 41 1.01 -9.75 4.80
C ALA A 41 1.84 -8.62 4.16
N GLU A 42 3.02 -8.32 4.71
CA GLU A 42 3.94 -7.32 4.15
C GLU A 42 4.39 -7.66 2.71
N VAL A 43 4.79 -8.90 2.48
CA VAL A 43 5.26 -9.36 1.16
C VAL A 43 4.13 -9.41 0.14
N GLU A 44 2.95 -9.82 0.57
CA GLU A 44 1.77 -9.91 -0.30
C GLU A 44 1.21 -8.52 -0.62
N ALA A 45 1.13 -7.62 0.36
CA ALA A 45 0.70 -6.23 0.16
C ALA A 45 1.59 -5.51 -0.86
N CYS A 46 2.91 -5.70 -0.79
CA CYS A 46 3.86 -5.11 -1.74
C CYS A 46 3.66 -5.62 -3.18
N ARG A 47 3.10 -6.82 -3.37
CA ARG A 47 2.72 -7.31 -4.70
C ARG A 47 1.37 -6.73 -5.12
N MET A 48 0.39 -6.77 -4.23
CA MET A 48 -0.98 -6.34 -4.47
C MET A 48 -1.07 -4.86 -4.84
N GLU A 49 -0.30 -4.00 -4.16
CA GLU A 49 -0.28 -2.55 -4.40
C GLU A 49 0.05 -2.23 -5.87
N HIS A 50 0.91 -3.03 -6.52
CA HIS A 50 1.39 -2.80 -7.88
C HIS A 50 0.54 -3.47 -8.98
N VAL A 51 -0.21 -4.53 -8.65
CA VAL A 51 -0.92 -5.34 -9.66
C VAL A 51 -2.43 -5.13 -9.68
N ILE A 52 -3.03 -4.72 -8.57
CA ILE A 52 -4.48 -4.48 -8.49
C ILE A 52 -4.82 -3.21 -9.27
N SER A 53 -5.95 -3.17 -9.97
CA SER A 53 -6.37 -1.94 -10.66
C SER A 53 -6.86 -0.90 -9.64
N GLU A 54 -6.78 0.38 -9.99
CA GLU A 54 -7.35 1.47 -9.19
C GLU A 54 -8.84 1.25 -8.91
N GLU A 55 -9.61 0.83 -9.93
CA GLU A 55 -11.04 0.55 -9.77
C GLU A 55 -11.29 -0.56 -8.74
N SER A 56 -10.51 -1.64 -8.77
CA SER A 56 -10.65 -2.73 -7.81
C SER A 56 -10.26 -2.30 -6.39
N PHE A 57 -9.19 -1.52 -6.25
CA PHE A 57 -8.77 -0.97 -4.96
C PHE A 57 -9.86 -0.10 -4.34
N GLU A 58 -10.42 0.85 -5.09
CA GLU A 58 -11.48 1.73 -4.63
C GLU A 58 -12.75 0.97 -4.23
N ARG A 59 -13.09 -0.12 -4.91
CA ARG A 59 -14.22 -0.98 -4.52
C ARG A 59 -13.95 -1.74 -3.24
N LEU A 60 -12.74 -2.30 -3.07
CA LEU A 60 -12.33 -3.02 -1.87
C LEU A 60 -12.28 -2.11 -0.64
N LYS A 61 -11.82 -0.87 -0.81
CA LYS A 61 -11.78 0.13 0.26
C LYS A 61 -13.17 0.57 0.73
N LYS A 62 -14.16 0.60 -0.17
CA LYS A 62 -15.56 0.95 0.16
C LYS A 62 -16.33 -0.15 0.86
N THR A 63 -15.95 -1.41 0.66
CA THR A 63 -16.53 -2.51 1.42
C THR A 63 -15.97 -2.46 2.85
N GLU A 64 -16.77 -1.98 3.80
CA GLU A 64 -16.54 -2.01 5.25
C GLU A 64 -16.36 -3.46 5.78
N PHE A 65 -15.24 -4.10 5.43
CA PHE A 65 -14.87 -5.41 5.99
C PHE A 65 -14.32 -5.31 7.42
N ILE A 66 -14.01 -4.10 7.90
CA ILE A 66 -13.45 -3.86 9.24
C ILE A 66 -14.55 -3.67 10.30
N ASP A 67 -15.78 -3.31 9.94
CA ASP A 67 -16.88 -3.16 10.91
C ASP A 67 -17.52 -4.49 11.35
N ASN A 68 -17.10 -5.61 10.74
CA ASN A 68 -17.63 -6.96 11.03
C ASN A 68 -16.55 -7.98 11.49
N LEU A 69 -15.36 -7.52 11.89
CA LEU A 69 -14.30 -8.34 12.49
C LEU A 69 -14.01 -7.93 13.94
#